data_AF-A0A7W0JHF3-F1
#
_entry.id   AF-A0A7W0JHF3-F1
#
_cell.length_a   1.000
_cell.length_b   1.000
_cell.length_c   1.000
_cell.angle_alpha   90.00
_cell.angle_beta   90.00
_cell.angle_gamma   90.00
#
_symmetry.space_group_name_H-M   'P 1'
#
loop_
_entity.id
_entity.type
_entity.pdbx_description
1 polymer ?
#
loop_
_entity_poly.entity_id
_entity_poly.type
_entity_poly.pdbx_seq_one_letter_code
_entity_poly.pdbx_strand_id
1 'polypeptide(L)'
;VEAMLALQRAGAVAFDYGNNIRKFALDAGCADAFQIPGFVPEYIRPLFCEGKGPFRWVALSGDPGDIRRTDDLALELFPEDATLNRWLRLARDRIQFQGLPARICWLGYGERAEMGERINDLVQRGDLKAPVAIGRDHLDTGSVASPFRETEAMRDGSDAVADWPILNALLNTASGASWVSFHHGGGVGIGYSLHAGQVSVADGTPDASKRLNRVLTNDPGLGVARHVDAGYEEAEATAREKGVKIPMLEAGSEA
;
A
#
# COMPACT_ATOMS: atom_id res chain seq x y z
N VAL A 1 7.10 21.17 -17.48
CA VAL A 1 5.71 20.71 -17.70
C VAL A 1 5.21 21.05 -19.09
N GLU A 2 5.37 22.29 -19.59
CA GLU A 2 5.03 22.64 -20.98
C GLU A 2 5.59 21.68 -22.05
N ALA A 3 6.84 21.23 -21.90
CA ALA A 3 7.43 20.22 -22.79
C ALA A 3 6.74 18.85 -22.70
N MET A 4 6.32 18.42 -21.50
CA MET A 4 5.56 17.18 -21.32
C MET A 4 4.19 17.30 -22.00
N LEU A 5 3.53 18.45 -21.86
CA LEU A 5 2.27 18.76 -22.54
C LEU A 5 2.42 18.79 -24.06
N ALA A 6 3.53 19.33 -24.59
CA ALA A 6 3.81 19.30 -26.02
C ALA A 6 3.98 17.87 -26.55
N LEU A 7 4.68 17.01 -25.81
CA LEU A 7 4.80 15.58 -26.14
C LEU A 7 3.44 14.87 -26.06
N GLN A 8 2.63 15.17 -25.05
CA GLN A 8 1.28 14.62 -24.90
C GLN A 8 0.39 15.01 -26.08
N ARG A 9 0.40 16.28 -26.49
CA ARG A 9 -0.30 16.77 -27.69
C ARG A 9 0.22 16.14 -28.99
N ALA A 10 1.49 15.72 -29.02
CA ALA A 10 2.07 14.96 -30.12
C ALA A 10 1.76 13.46 -30.09
N GLY A 11 0.97 12.99 -29.11
CA GLY A 11 0.49 11.61 -29.01
C GLY A 11 1.23 10.73 -27.99
N ALA A 12 2.18 11.27 -27.22
CA ALA A 12 2.80 10.52 -26.13
C ALA A 12 1.84 10.35 -24.94
N VAL A 13 1.94 9.22 -24.23
CA VAL A 13 1.29 9.08 -22.93
C VAL A 13 2.15 9.80 -21.88
N ALA A 14 1.55 10.75 -21.17
CA ALA A 14 2.20 11.50 -20.11
C ALA A 14 1.39 11.37 -18.83
N PHE A 15 2.09 11.21 -17.70
CA PHE A 15 1.50 11.21 -16.36
C PHE A 15 2.49 11.80 -15.36
N ASP A 16 1.99 12.35 -14.26
CA ASP A 16 2.78 12.82 -13.13
C ASP A 16 3.04 11.66 -12.17
N TYR A 17 4.31 11.46 -11.82
CA TYR A 17 4.73 10.36 -10.96
C TYR A 17 4.92 10.78 -9.49
N GLY A 18 4.04 11.64 -9.00
CA GLY A 18 3.87 11.89 -7.57
C GLY A 18 4.91 12.78 -6.92
N ASN A 19 5.46 13.72 -7.69
CA ASN A 19 6.44 14.72 -7.21
C ASN A 19 5.87 16.15 -7.18
N ASN A 20 4.56 16.31 -7.45
CA ASN A 20 3.84 17.57 -7.41
C ASN A 20 4.27 18.61 -8.48
N ILE A 21 5.02 18.21 -9.51
CA ILE A 21 5.56 19.13 -10.52
C ILE A 21 4.46 19.91 -11.26
N ARG A 22 3.28 19.30 -11.46
CA ARG A 22 2.12 19.96 -12.08
C ARG A 22 1.60 21.13 -11.25
N LYS A 23 1.52 20.98 -9.93
CA LYS A 23 1.07 22.07 -9.04
C LYS A 23 2.02 23.25 -9.07
N PHE A 24 3.32 22.99 -8.99
CA PHE A 24 4.34 24.05 -9.09
C PHE A 24 4.34 24.72 -10.47
N ALA A 25 4.10 23.97 -11.54
CA ALA A 25 3.97 24.55 -12.87
C ALA A 25 2.71 25.42 -13.01
N LEU A 26 1.58 24.98 -12.45
CA LEU A 26 0.35 25.78 -12.40
C LEU A 26 0.59 27.11 -11.66
N ASP A 27 1.24 27.07 -10.50
CA ASP A 27 1.58 28.27 -9.71
C ASP A 27 2.53 29.21 -10.45
N ALA A 28 3.39 28.65 -11.31
CA ALA A 28 4.29 29.40 -12.18
C ALA A 28 3.62 29.91 -13.48
N GLY A 29 2.33 29.64 -13.70
CA GLY A 29 1.54 30.17 -14.82
C GLY A 29 1.21 29.18 -15.95
N CYS A 30 1.58 27.90 -15.85
CA CYS A 30 1.19 26.87 -16.82
C CYS A 30 -0.25 26.42 -16.54
N ALA A 31 -1.22 27.13 -17.12
CA ALA A 31 -2.65 26.94 -16.85
C ALA A 31 -3.16 25.52 -17.19
N ASP A 32 -2.53 24.84 -18.14
CA ASP A 32 -2.87 23.49 -18.62
C ASP A 32 -2.08 22.37 -17.92
N ALA A 33 -1.32 22.66 -16.84
CA ALA A 33 -0.45 21.69 -16.17
C ALA A 33 -1.16 20.39 -15.73
N PHE A 34 -2.43 20.47 -15.32
CA PHE A 34 -3.23 19.33 -14.88
C PHE A 34 -3.93 18.56 -16.01
N GLN A 35 -3.68 18.90 -17.29
CA GLN A 35 -4.02 17.99 -18.41
C GLN A 35 -3.16 16.72 -18.41
N ILE A 36 -2.02 16.75 -17.72
CA ILE A 36 -1.25 15.55 -17.40
C ILE A 36 -1.87 14.97 -16.12
N PRO A 37 -2.42 13.74 -16.15
CA PRO A 37 -3.01 13.11 -14.97
C PRO A 37 -1.95 12.54 -14.02
N GLY A 38 -2.30 12.31 -12.76
CA GLY A 38 -1.46 11.57 -11.83
C GLY A 38 -1.47 10.06 -12.10
N PHE A 39 -0.37 9.37 -11.80
CA PHE A 39 -0.29 7.92 -12.03
C PHE A 39 -1.28 7.09 -11.21
N VAL A 40 -1.76 7.59 -10.07
CA VAL A 40 -2.69 6.85 -9.20
C VAL A 40 -4.08 6.77 -9.78
N PRO A 41 -4.77 7.88 -10.12
CA PRO A 41 -6.07 7.80 -10.79
C PRO A 41 -5.99 7.03 -12.11
N GLU A 42 -4.88 7.11 -12.84
CA GLU A 42 -4.74 6.45 -14.15
C GLU A 42 -4.49 4.93 -14.07
N TYR A 43 -3.68 4.47 -13.11
CA TYR A 43 -3.15 3.10 -13.16
C TYR A 43 -3.24 2.33 -11.85
N ILE A 44 -3.12 2.99 -10.70
CA ILE A 44 -2.89 2.32 -9.41
C ILE A 44 -4.16 2.16 -8.58
N ARG A 45 -5.13 3.06 -8.72
CA ARG A 45 -6.33 3.05 -7.88
C ARG A 45 -7.09 1.72 -7.85
N PRO A 46 -7.25 0.98 -8.97
CA PRO A 46 -7.88 -0.34 -8.92
C PRO A 46 -7.18 -1.31 -7.94
N LEU A 47 -5.85 -1.25 -7.84
CA LEU A 47 -5.09 -2.04 -6.86
C LEU A 47 -5.40 -1.60 -5.43
N PHE A 48 -5.57 -0.29 -5.19
CA PHE A 48 -5.95 0.20 -3.86
C PHE A 48 -7.35 -0.26 -3.44
N CYS A 49 -8.29 -0.37 -4.38
CA CYS A 49 -9.62 -0.92 -4.11
C CYS A 49 -9.56 -2.38 -3.61
N GLU A 50 -8.57 -3.17 -4.04
CA GLU A 50 -8.30 -4.53 -3.56
C GLU A 50 -7.51 -4.59 -2.23
N GLY A 51 -7.15 -3.43 -1.68
CA GLY A 51 -6.26 -3.29 -0.53
C GLY A 51 -4.77 -3.54 -0.84
N LYS A 52 -4.39 -3.63 -2.13
CA LYS A 52 -2.99 -3.80 -2.54
C LYS A 52 -2.21 -2.51 -2.37
N GLY A 53 -0.91 -2.65 -2.21
CA GLY A 53 0.02 -1.54 -2.06
C GLY A 53 1.43 -2.03 -1.78
N PRO A 54 2.38 -1.13 -1.50
CA PRO A 54 3.81 -1.43 -1.44
C PRO A 54 4.23 -2.14 -0.13
N PHE A 55 3.57 -3.26 0.17
CA PHE A 55 3.88 -4.17 1.25
C PHE A 55 5.29 -4.74 1.10
N ARG A 56 6.04 -4.76 2.20
CA ARG A 56 7.46 -5.14 2.20
C ARG A 56 7.87 -5.79 3.51
N TRP A 57 8.94 -6.55 3.46
CA TRP A 57 9.59 -7.08 4.65
C TRP A 57 11.11 -7.04 4.55
N VAL A 58 11.76 -7.08 5.72
CA VAL A 58 13.20 -6.93 5.89
C VAL A 58 13.70 -8.03 6.83
N ALA A 59 14.68 -8.82 6.37
CA ALA A 59 15.32 -9.85 7.20
C ALA A 59 16.32 -9.22 8.16
N LEU A 60 16.03 -9.24 9.47
CA LEU A 60 16.89 -8.62 10.48
C LEU A 60 18.19 -9.41 10.74
N SER A 61 18.29 -10.63 10.20
CA SER A 61 19.51 -11.44 10.20
C SER A 61 20.62 -10.83 9.34
N GLY A 62 20.26 -9.99 8.36
CA GLY A 62 21.16 -9.55 7.31
C GLY A 62 21.45 -10.62 6.24
N ASP A 63 20.84 -11.81 6.35
CA ASP A 63 21.12 -12.94 5.45
C ASP A 63 20.17 -12.96 4.24
N PRO A 64 20.69 -12.89 3.00
CA PRO A 64 19.87 -12.98 1.79
C PRO A 64 19.07 -14.28 1.66
N GLY A 65 19.47 -15.34 2.36
CA GLY A 65 18.78 -16.63 2.42
C GLY A 65 17.39 -16.53 3.03
N ASP A 66 17.19 -15.65 4.01
CA ASP A 66 15.87 -15.43 4.61
C ASP A 66 14.91 -14.78 3.60
N ILE A 67 15.40 -13.86 2.77
CA ILE A 67 14.61 -13.29 1.68
C ILE A 67 14.31 -14.33 0.60
N ARG A 68 15.27 -15.18 0.23
CA ARG A 68 14.99 -16.28 -0.72
C ARG A 68 13.91 -17.23 -0.18
N ARG A 69 13.98 -17.58 1.10
CA ARG A 69 12.98 -18.46 1.73
C ARG A 69 11.59 -17.81 1.78
N THR A 70 11.51 -16.51 2.05
CA THR A 70 10.23 -15.78 2.06
C THR A 70 9.70 -15.50 0.65
N ASP A 71 10.56 -15.34 -0.36
CA ASP A 71 10.15 -15.35 -1.76
C ASP A 71 9.51 -16.70 -2.13
N ASP A 72 10.12 -17.82 -1.74
CA ASP A 72 9.56 -19.16 -1.98
C ASP A 72 8.24 -19.35 -1.24
N LEU A 73 8.12 -18.85 0.00
CA LEU A 73 6.86 -18.84 0.75
C LEU A 73 5.75 -18.10 -0.01
N ALA A 74 6.04 -16.93 -0.57
CA ALA A 74 5.04 -16.17 -1.32
C ALA A 74 4.58 -16.91 -2.60
N LEU A 75 5.50 -17.61 -3.29
CA LEU A 75 5.15 -18.48 -4.42
C LEU A 75 4.29 -19.69 -4.00
N GLU A 76 4.52 -20.23 -2.80
CA GLU A 76 3.76 -21.35 -2.22
C GLU A 76 2.34 -20.93 -1.81
N LEU A 77 2.19 -19.74 -1.20
CA LEU A 77 0.90 -19.24 -0.72
C LEU A 77 0.00 -18.74 -1.84
N PHE A 78 0.57 -18.12 -2.87
CA PHE A 78 -0.18 -17.46 -3.94
C PHE A 78 0.16 -18.04 -5.33
N PRO A 79 0.02 -19.37 -5.55
CA PRO A 79 0.47 -20.02 -6.78
C PRO A 79 -0.31 -19.57 -8.02
N GLU A 80 -1.55 -19.11 -7.85
CA GLU A 80 -2.42 -18.68 -8.94
C GLU A 80 -2.17 -17.23 -9.39
N ASP A 81 -1.43 -16.41 -8.63
CA ASP A 81 -1.10 -15.04 -9.02
C ASP A 81 0.11 -15.03 -9.98
N ALA A 82 -0.18 -15.14 -11.27
CA ALA A 82 0.83 -15.11 -12.32
C ALA A 82 1.67 -13.82 -12.33
N THR A 83 1.11 -12.69 -11.92
CA THR A 83 1.81 -11.39 -11.89
C THR A 83 2.80 -11.34 -10.74
N LEU A 84 2.37 -11.73 -9.54
CA LEU A 84 3.23 -11.85 -8.36
C LEU A 84 4.34 -12.87 -8.58
N ASN A 85 4.01 -14.02 -9.17
CA ASN A 85 4.99 -15.06 -9.46
C ASN A 85 6.06 -14.60 -10.46
N ARG A 86 5.65 -13.84 -11.50
CA ARG A 86 6.60 -13.22 -12.43
C ARG A 86 7.44 -12.15 -11.73
N TRP A 87 6.82 -11.32 -10.89
CA TRP A 87 7.49 -10.28 -10.10
C TRP A 87 8.59 -10.87 -9.23
N LEU A 88 8.31 -11.89 -8.42
CA LEU A 88 9.29 -12.48 -7.50
C LEU A 88 10.49 -13.08 -8.23
N ARG A 89 10.27 -13.75 -9.37
CA ARG A 89 11.36 -14.28 -10.21
C ARG A 89 12.25 -13.16 -10.75
N LEU A 90 11.65 -12.11 -11.31
CA LEU A 90 12.40 -10.95 -11.80
C LEU A 90 13.14 -10.23 -10.67
N ALA A 91 12.49 -10.07 -9.52
CA ALA A 91 13.05 -9.40 -8.35
C ALA A 91 14.23 -10.18 -7.75
N ARG A 92 14.22 -11.51 -7.85
CA ARG A 92 15.35 -12.37 -7.49
C ARG A 92 16.52 -12.23 -8.46
N ASP A 93 16.25 -12.11 -9.76
CA ASP A 93 17.30 -12.09 -10.80
C ASP A 93 17.89 -10.70 -11.06
N ARG A 94 17.12 -9.64 -10.81
CA ARG A 94 17.44 -8.27 -11.25
C ARG A 94 17.72 -7.29 -10.12
N ILE A 95 17.23 -7.54 -8.90
CA ILE A 95 17.37 -6.59 -7.78
C ILE A 95 18.50 -7.04 -6.86
N GLN A 96 19.49 -6.16 -6.70
CA GLN A 96 20.55 -6.32 -5.71
C GLN A 96 20.11 -5.75 -4.36
N PHE A 97 20.41 -6.45 -3.27
CA PHE A 97 20.08 -5.97 -1.93
C PHE A 97 20.94 -4.75 -1.54
N GLN A 98 20.36 -3.87 -0.72
CA GLN A 98 21.01 -2.68 -0.19
C GLN A 98 20.80 -2.64 1.33
N GLY A 99 21.87 -2.73 2.11
CA GLY A 99 21.76 -2.86 3.57
C GLY A 99 21.19 -4.23 3.98
N LEU A 100 20.22 -4.24 4.91
CA LEU A 100 19.51 -5.46 5.27
C LEU A 100 18.72 -5.98 4.05
N PRO A 101 18.83 -7.27 3.70
CA PRO A 101 18.03 -7.86 2.62
C PRO A 101 16.54 -7.64 2.87
N ALA A 102 15.85 -7.17 1.84
CA ALA A 102 14.44 -6.80 1.90
C ALA A 102 13.74 -7.17 0.59
N ARG A 103 12.43 -7.37 0.67
CA ARG A 103 11.58 -7.61 -0.49
C ARG A 103 10.37 -6.71 -0.45
N ILE A 104 10.07 -6.10 -1.60
CA ILE A 104 8.79 -5.45 -1.89
C ILE A 104 7.93 -6.46 -2.67
N CYS A 105 6.68 -6.62 -2.29
CA CYS A 105 5.71 -7.47 -2.96
C CYS A 105 4.31 -6.91 -2.70
N TRP A 106 3.59 -6.54 -3.75
CA TRP A 106 2.28 -5.91 -3.59
C TRP A 106 1.22 -6.97 -3.26
N LEU A 107 0.81 -7.00 -1.99
CA LEU A 107 -0.22 -7.89 -1.46
C LEU A 107 -1.43 -7.09 -0.98
N GLY A 108 -2.62 -7.64 -1.18
CA GLY A 108 -3.92 -7.04 -0.89
C GLY A 108 -4.50 -7.40 0.48
N TYR A 109 -5.76 -7.04 0.69
CA TYR A 109 -6.50 -7.46 1.88
C TYR A 109 -6.58 -9.00 1.93
N GLY A 110 -6.39 -9.56 3.13
CA GLY A 110 -6.26 -11.00 3.36
C GLY A 110 -4.82 -11.51 3.17
N GLU A 111 -4.26 -11.32 1.96
CA GLU A 111 -2.93 -11.82 1.59
C GLU A 111 -1.82 -11.30 2.52
N ARG A 112 -1.89 -10.04 2.96
CA ARG A 112 -0.92 -9.46 3.90
C ARG A 112 -0.92 -10.19 5.25
N ALA A 113 -2.10 -10.50 5.79
CA ALA A 113 -2.23 -11.18 7.08
C ALA A 113 -1.71 -12.62 6.99
N GLU A 114 -2.11 -13.35 5.94
CA GLU A 114 -1.63 -14.71 5.67
C GLU A 114 -0.10 -14.73 5.53
N MET A 115 0.48 -13.85 4.72
CA MET A 115 1.93 -13.76 4.55
C MET A 115 2.63 -13.45 5.88
N GLY A 116 2.12 -12.49 6.65
CA GLY A 116 2.72 -12.10 7.93
C GLY A 116 2.72 -13.21 8.98
N GLU A 117 1.62 -13.93 9.11
CA GLU A 117 1.52 -15.09 10.01
C GLU A 117 2.49 -16.20 9.59
N ARG A 118 2.55 -16.51 8.28
CA ARG A 118 3.41 -17.60 7.78
C ARG A 118 4.89 -17.25 7.86
N ILE A 119 5.26 -15.98 7.71
CA ILE A 119 6.62 -15.51 8.04
C ILE A 119 6.91 -15.74 9.52
N ASN A 120 5.98 -15.38 10.42
CA ASN A 120 6.16 -15.58 11.86
C ASN A 120 6.35 -17.07 12.21
N ASP A 121 5.59 -17.96 11.57
CA ASP A 121 5.75 -19.41 11.74
C ASP A 121 7.13 -19.89 11.28
N LEU A 122 7.67 -19.36 10.18
CA LEU A 122 9.03 -19.69 9.72
C LEU A 122 10.09 -19.22 10.73
N VAL A 123 9.93 -18.04 11.34
CA VAL A 123 10.81 -17.58 12.43
C VAL A 123 10.72 -18.51 13.63
N GLN A 124 9.50 -18.89 14.04
CA GLN A 124 9.28 -19.78 15.18
C GLN A 124 9.96 -21.15 15.01
N ARG A 125 9.93 -21.72 13.79
CA ARG A 125 10.56 -23.02 13.48
C ARG A 125 12.06 -22.93 13.28
N GLY A 126 12.63 -21.73 13.17
CA GLY A 126 14.04 -21.53 12.82
C GLY A 126 14.35 -21.70 11.33
N ASP A 127 13.33 -21.71 10.47
CA ASP A 127 13.50 -21.73 9.01
C ASP A 127 14.05 -20.37 8.50
N LEU A 128 13.81 -19.29 9.25
CA LEU A 128 14.47 -17.99 9.10
C LEU A 128 15.43 -17.76 10.26
N LYS A 129 16.58 -17.15 9.98
CA LYS A 129 17.69 -17.03 10.94
C LYS A 129 17.46 -16.01 12.05
N ALA A 130 16.55 -15.06 11.84
CA ALA A 130 16.20 -14.03 12.81
C ALA A 130 14.77 -13.51 12.55
N PRO A 131 14.23 -12.67 13.45
CA PRO A 131 12.97 -11.97 13.22
C PRO A 131 12.96 -11.15 11.92
N VAL A 132 11.75 -10.91 11.40
CA VAL A 132 11.51 -10.16 10.17
C VAL A 132 10.66 -8.94 10.48
N ALA A 133 11.10 -7.76 10.04
CA ALA A 133 10.29 -6.54 10.11
C ALA A 133 9.39 -6.46 8.86
N ILE A 134 8.09 -6.25 9.05
CA ILE A 134 7.07 -6.21 8.01
C ILE A 134 6.41 -4.84 8.02
N GLY A 135 6.41 -4.15 6.90
CA GLY A 135 5.85 -2.80 6.79
C GLY A 135 5.50 -2.43 5.35
N ARG A 136 5.51 -1.13 5.08
CA ARG A 136 5.17 -0.57 3.77
C ARG A 136 5.66 0.87 3.64
N ASP A 137 5.48 1.45 2.46
CA ASP A 137 5.48 2.92 2.32
C ASP A 137 4.26 3.53 3.03
N HIS A 138 4.28 4.84 3.22
CA HIS A 138 3.10 5.62 3.59
C HIS A 138 2.15 5.85 2.40
N LEU A 139 2.63 5.67 1.16
CA LEU A 139 1.78 5.48 -0.02
C LEU A 139 1.14 4.10 0.08
N ASP A 140 -0.12 4.03 0.47
CA ASP A 140 -0.90 2.79 0.50
C ASP A 140 -2.40 3.11 0.52
N THR A 141 -3.22 2.11 0.23
CA THR A 141 -4.67 2.23 0.01
C THR A 141 -5.42 3.05 1.07
N GLY A 142 -5.06 2.93 2.35
CA GLY A 142 -5.79 3.56 3.46
C GLY A 142 -4.99 4.58 4.26
N SER A 143 -3.74 4.87 3.86
CA SER A 143 -2.79 5.54 4.75
C SER A 143 -2.35 6.92 4.31
N VAL A 144 -2.98 7.52 3.29
CA VAL A 144 -2.58 8.83 2.77
C VAL A 144 -3.78 9.62 2.24
N ALA A 145 -3.76 10.92 2.50
CA ALA A 145 -4.50 11.93 1.79
C ALA A 145 -3.51 12.85 1.06
N SER A 146 -3.56 12.88 -0.27
CA SER A 146 -2.72 13.71 -1.12
C SER A 146 -3.43 14.04 -2.45
N PRO A 147 -4.10 15.21 -2.55
CA PRO A 147 -4.94 15.58 -3.69
C PRO A 147 -4.23 15.70 -5.05
N PHE A 148 -2.89 15.76 -5.06
CA PHE A 148 -2.08 15.83 -6.29
C PHE A 148 -1.30 14.53 -6.55
N ARG A 149 -1.65 13.45 -5.84
CA ARG A 149 -1.03 12.13 -5.96
C ARG A 149 -2.03 11.01 -5.65
N GLU A 150 -2.02 10.42 -4.45
CA GLU A 150 -2.79 9.20 -4.16
C GLU A 150 -4.30 9.38 -4.17
N THR A 151 -4.78 10.54 -3.73
CA THR A 151 -6.20 10.85 -3.62
C THR A 151 -6.64 11.87 -4.65
N GLU A 152 -5.87 12.04 -5.73
CA GLU A 152 -6.23 12.91 -6.85
C GLU A 152 -7.47 12.40 -7.60
N ALA A 153 -8.49 13.23 -7.76
CA ALA A 153 -9.73 12.88 -8.46
C ALA A 153 -10.39 11.64 -7.87
N MET A 154 -10.70 11.66 -6.56
CA MET A 154 -11.58 10.66 -5.96
C MET A 154 -12.97 10.76 -6.61
N ARG A 155 -13.67 9.63 -6.78
CA ARG A 155 -14.96 9.57 -7.49
C ARG A 155 -16.03 10.48 -6.88
N ASP A 156 -15.99 10.66 -5.56
CA ASP A 156 -16.89 11.49 -4.76
C ASP A 156 -16.34 12.91 -4.47
N GLY A 157 -15.13 13.23 -4.96
CA GLY A 157 -14.45 14.50 -4.68
C GLY A 157 -13.83 14.62 -3.27
N SER A 158 -13.70 13.51 -2.54
CA SER A 158 -13.10 13.47 -1.19
C SER A 158 -11.57 13.61 -1.14
N ASP A 159 -10.95 14.13 -2.21
CA ASP A 159 -9.51 14.20 -2.42
C ASP A 159 -8.72 14.70 -1.20
N ALA A 160 -9.22 15.74 -0.55
CA ALA A 160 -8.56 16.43 0.56
C ALA A 160 -8.96 15.93 1.96
N VAL A 161 -9.83 14.92 2.07
CA VAL A 161 -10.25 14.36 3.36
C VAL A 161 -9.10 13.59 4.01
N ALA A 162 -8.57 14.15 5.10
CA ALA A 162 -7.39 13.64 5.81
C ALA A 162 -7.70 12.83 7.07
N ASP A 163 -8.97 12.53 7.35
CA ASP A 163 -9.35 11.69 8.50
C ASP A 163 -8.82 10.26 8.34
N TRP A 164 -8.83 9.72 7.12
CA TRP A 164 -8.39 8.36 6.81
C TRP A 164 -6.95 8.03 7.23
N PRO A 165 -5.90 8.80 6.87
CA PRO A 165 -4.55 8.53 7.35
C PRO A 165 -4.40 8.69 8.87
N ILE A 166 -5.18 9.57 9.51
CA ILE A 166 -5.20 9.71 10.98
C ILE A 166 -5.79 8.43 11.61
N LEU A 167 -6.94 7.98 11.12
CA LEU A 167 -7.57 6.73 11.54
C LEU A 167 -6.66 5.53 11.28
N ASN A 168 -5.91 5.50 10.18
CA ASN A 168 -4.95 4.44 9.89
C ASN A 168 -3.88 4.35 10.98
N ALA A 169 -3.29 5.49 11.38
CA ALA A 169 -2.31 5.51 12.46
C ALA A 169 -2.92 5.05 13.80
N LEU A 170 -4.09 5.55 14.16
CA LEU A 170 -4.78 5.19 15.41
C LEU A 170 -5.16 3.70 15.43
N LEU A 171 -5.71 3.19 14.33
CA LEU A 171 -6.13 1.80 14.20
C LEU A 171 -4.93 0.84 14.23
N ASN A 172 -3.83 1.18 13.55
CA ASN A 172 -2.60 0.38 13.60
C ASN A 172 -1.98 0.36 15.00
N THR A 173 -2.06 1.49 15.73
CA THR A 173 -1.64 1.56 17.14
C THR A 173 -2.49 0.63 18.00
N ALA A 174 -3.82 0.70 17.87
CA ALA A 174 -4.76 -0.15 18.61
C ALA A 174 -4.63 -1.64 18.24
N SER A 175 -4.31 -1.93 16.97
CA SER A 175 -4.14 -3.31 16.47
C SER A 175 -2.87 -3.98 16.99
N GLY A 176 -1.87 -3.17 17.39
CA GLY A 176 -0.64 -3.60 18.01
C GLY A 176 0.56 -3.63 17.07
N ALA A 177 0.66 -2.70 16.11
CA ALA A 177 1.89 -2.53 15.32
C ALA A 177 3.10 -2.32 16.25
N SER A 178 4.30 -2.70 15.79
CA SER A 178 5.53 -2.50 16.57
C SER A 178 5.91 -1.03 16.66
N TRP A 179 5.71 -0.29 15.58
CA TRP A 179 5.71 1.18 15.61
C TRP A 179 4.76 1.75 14.55
N VAL A 180 4.28 2.95 14.85
CA VAL A 180 3.38 3.72 13.98
C VAL A 180 3.95 5.13 13.85
N SER A 181 3.81 5.70 12.67
CA SER A 181 4.25 7.06 12.35
C SER A 181 3.17 7.82 11.60
N PHE A 182 3.05 9.11 11.86
CA PHE A 182 2.19 10.01 11.11
C PHE A 182 3.01 11.22 10.65
N HIS A 183 3.03 11.47 9.35
CA HIS A 183 3.90 12.45 8.71
C HIS A 183 3.09 13.40 7.82
N HIS A 184 3.72 14.53 7.53
CA HIS A 184 3.18 15.60 6.68
C HIS A 184 4.17 15.92 5.55
N GLY A 185 3.65 16.08 4.34
CA GLY A 185 4.36 16.59 3.17
C GLY A 185 5.31 15.62 2.47
N GLY A 186 5.28 14.34 2.82
CA GLY A 186 6.05 13.31 2.13
C GLY A 186 5.66 13.22 0.64
N GLY A 187 6.67 13.15 -0.23
CA GLY A 187 6.50 13.04 -1.67
C GLY A 187 6.20 14.36 -2.37
N VAL A 188 5.10 15.00 -1.99
CA VAL A 188 4.55 16.18 -2.69
C VAL A 188 4.89 17.53 -2.05
N GLY A 189 5.57 17.52 -0.90
CA GLY A 189 6.01 18.72 -0.18
C GLY A 189 5.03 19.21 0.89
N ILE A 190 5.52 20.10 1.74
CA ILE A 190 4.79 20.71 2.86
C ILE A 190 3.46 21.30 2.39
N GLY A 191 2.36 20.90 3.03
CA GLY A 191 1.02 21.39 2.79
C GLY A 191 0.17 20.51 1.86
N TYR A 192 0.76 19.50 1.22
CA TYR A 192 0.10 18.74 0.14
C TYR A 192 -0.18 17.27 0.45
N SER A 193 0.27 16.75 1.60
CA SER A 193 -0.06 15.39 2.02
C SER A 193 -0.05 15.19 3.53
N LEU A 194 -0.94 14.32 4.00
CA LEU A 194 -0.96 13.76 5.36
C LEU A 194 -1.02 12.24 5.25
N HIS A 195 -0.12 11.54 5.94
CA HIS A 195 0.04 10.11 5.72
C HIS A 195 0.66 9.34 6.88
N ALA A 196 0.24 8.08 7.03
CA ALA A 196 0.61 7.19 8.12
C ALA A 196 1.43 5.99 7.63
N GLY A 197 2.30 5.50 8.51
CA GLY A 197 3.12 4.31 8.31
C GLY A 197 2.96 3.38 9.51
N GLN A 198 3.10 2.09 9.25
CA GLN A 198 3.15 1.06 10.27
C GLN A 198 4.23 0.04 9.94
N VAL A 199 4.86 -0.50 10.98
CA VAL A 199 5.69 -1.69 10.86
C VAL A 199 5.40 -2.60 12.04
N SER A 200 5.36 -3.90 11.76
CA SER A 200 5.16 -4.98 12.73
C SER A 200 6.32 -5.97 12.63
N VAL A 201 6.71 -6.57 13.75
CA VAL A 201 7.82 -7.53 13.79
C VAL A 201 7.26 -8.94 13.96
N ALA A 202 7.65 -9.82 13.05
CA ALA A 202 7.46 -11.26 13.17
C ALA A 202 8.66 -11.87 13.88
N ASP A 203 8.53 -12.10 15.19
CA ASP A 203 9.58 -12.62 16.07
C ASP A 203 9.41 -14.10 16.44
N GLY A 204 8.43 -14.77 15.86
CA GLY A 204 8.12 -16.18 16.10
C GLY A 204 7.26 -16.43 17.34
N THR A 205 6.87 -15.39 18.09
CA THR A 205 6.03 -15.58 19.27
C THR A 205 4.54 -15.72 18.92
N PRO A 206 3.75 -16.43 19.75
CA PRO A 206 2.29 -16.46 19.61
C PRO A 206 1.63 -15.08 19.73
N ASP A 207 2.22 -14.17 20.49
CA ASP A 207 1.71 -12.81 20.65
C ASP A 207 1.95 -11.96 19.40
N ALA A 208 3.11 -12.11 18.75
CA ALA A 208 3.36 -11.50 17.44
C ALA A 208 2.38 -12.00 16.38
N SER A 209 2.10 -13.30 16.32
CA SER A 209 1.11 -13.87 15.40
C SER A 209 -0.27 -13.18 15.53
N LYS A 210 -0.81 -13.05 16.75
CA LYS A 210 -2.08 -12.34 16.99
C LYS A 210 -2.04 -10.86 16.58
N ARG A 211 -0.91 -10.18 16.82
CA ARG A 211 -0.74 -8.76 16.46
C ARG A 211 -0.63 -8.59 14.95
N LEU A 212 0.16 -9.43 14.28
CA LEU A 212 0.32 -9.44 12.84
C LEU A 212 -1.02 -9.67 12.14
N ASN A 213 -1.80 -10.65 12.57
CA ASN A 213 -3.14 -10.89 12.03
C ASN A 213 -3.99 -9.61 12.06
N ARG A 214 -4.12 -8.98 13.24
CA ARG A 214 -4.94 -7.78 13.40
C ARG A 214 -4.42 -6.61 12.59
N VAL A 215 -3.13 -6.29 12.70
CA VAL A 215 -2.54 -5.14 12.01
C VAL A 215 -2.64 -5.32 10.49
N LEU A 216 -2.25 -6.49 9.98
CA LEU A 216 -2.22 -6.77 8.53
C LEU A 216 -3.60 -7.08 7.94
N THR A 217 -4.63 -7.23 8.78
CA THR A 217 -6.05 -7.19 8.37
C THR A 217 -6.55 -5.75 8.35
N ASN A 218 -6.38 -5.02 9.46
CA ASN A 218 -6.97 -3.69 9.64
C ASN A 218 -6.32 -2.62 8.77
N ASP A 219 -5.00 -2.69 8.54
CA ASP A 219 -4.24 -1.73 7.75
C ASP A 219 -4.72 -1.65 6.29
N PRO A 220 -4.71 -2.74 5.49
CA PRO A 220 -5.31 -2.74 4.16
C PRO A 220 -6.84 -2.64 4.21
N GLY A 221 -7.48 -3.15 5.27
CA GLY A 221 -8.94 -3.13 5.42
C GLY A 221 -9.52 -1.73 5.49
N LEU A 222 -8.82 -0.81 6.18
CA LEU A 222 -9.21 0.60 6.19
C LEU A 222 -9.08 1.24 4.80
N GLY A 223 -8.13 0.79 3.99
CA GLY A 223 -7.99 1.24 2.60
C GLY A 223 -9.14 0.80 1.71
N VAL A 224 -9.57 -0.46 1.83
CA VAL A 224 -10.79 -0.95 1.16
C VAL A 224 -12.00 -0.14 1.64
N ALA A 225 -12.16 0.06 2.95
CA ALA A 225 -13.27 0.83 3.51
C ALA A 225 -13.30 2.29 3.02
N ARG A 226 -12.15 2.94 2.91
CA ARG A 226 -12.01 4.30 2.35
C ARG A 226 -12.50 4.39 0.90
N HIS A 227 -12.15 3.41 0.08
CA HIS A 227 -12.54 3.41 -1.33
C HIS A 227 -14.00 2.98 -1.53
N VAL A 228 -14.55 2.14 -0.65
CA VAL A 228 -15.99 1.91 -0.58
C VAL A 228 -16.74 3.19 -0.25
N ASP A 229 -16.30 3.93 0.77
CA ASP A 229 -16.92 5.20 1.17
C ASP A 229 -16.96 6.21 0.02
N ALA A 230 -15.89 6.26 -0.78
CA ALA A 230 -15.82 7.09 -1.98
C ALA A 230 -16.59 6.55 -3.21
N GLY A 231 -17.30 5.41 -3.08
CA GLY A 231 -18.17 4.85 -4.10
C GLY A 231 -17.48 4.05 -5.20
N TYR A 232 -16.32 3.43 -4.94
CA TYR A 232 -15.68 2.53 -5.91
C TYR A 232 -16.28 1.13 -5.85
N GLU A 233 -16.88 0.69 -6.96
CA GLU A 233 -17.56 -0.61 -7.07
C GLU A 233 -16.61 -1.79 -6.87
N GLU A 234 -15.34 -1.66 -7.31
CA GLU A 234 -14.30 -2.67 -7.11
C GLU A 234 -13.94 -2.84 -5.62
N ALA A 235 -13.99 -1.75 -4.85
CA ALA A 235 -13.75 -1.79 -3.41
C ALA A 235 -14.94 -2.42 -2.69
N GLU A 236 -16.17 -2.15 -3.14
CA GLU A 236 -17.37 -2.82 -2.61
C GLU A 236 -17.35 -4.32 -2.90
N ALA A 237 -16.97 -4.72 -4.11
CA ALA A 237 -16.80 -6.12 -4.48
C ALA A 237 -15.75 -6.79 -3.58
N THR A 238 -14.59 -6.15 -3.40
CA THR A 238 -13.54 -6.63 -2.49
C THR A 238 -14.05 -6.78 -1.05
N ALA A 239 -14.80 -5.79 -0.55
CA ALA A 239 -15.35 -5.81 0.79
C ALA A 239 -16.33 -6.97 1.00
N ARG A 240 -17.23 -7.22 0.03
CA ARG A 240 -18.19 -8.32 0.08
C ARG A 240 -17.52 -9.68 -0.04
N GLU A 241 -16.60 -9.84 -1.00
CA GLU A 241 -15.88 -11.09 -1.26
C GLU A 241 -15.03 -11.50 -0.06
N LYS A 242 -14.29 -10.55 0.51
CA LYS A 242 -13.31 -10.83 1.59
C LYS A 242 -13.85 -10.56 2.99
N GLY A 243 -15.13 -10.21 3.13
CA GLY A 243 -15.79 -9.99 4.42
C GLY A 243 -15.25 -8.79 5.20
N VAL A 244 -14.89 -7.70 4.52
CA VAL A 244 -14.52 -6.44 5.19
C VAL A 244 -15.78 -5.83 5.81
N LYS A 245 -15.77 -5.60 7.12
CA LYS A 245 -16.93 -5.07 7.85
C LYS A 245 -17.05 -3.57 7.63
N ILE A 246 -18.08 -3.16 6.89
CA ILE A 246 -18.36 -1.76 6.58
C ILE A 246 -19.80 -1.45 7.00
N PRO A 247 -20.02 -0.73 8.12
CA PRO A 247 -21.35 -0.53 8.68
C PRO A 247 -22.38 0.03 7.68
N MET A 248 -21.96 0.93 6.81
CA MET A 248 -22.86 1.56 5.84
C MET A 248 -23.22 0.67 4.65
N LEU A 249 -22.45 -0.39 4.35
CA LEU A 249 -22.79 -1.35 3.29
C LEU A 249 -23.82 -2.39 3.75
N GLU A 250 -23.85 -2.74 5.03
CA GLU A 250 -24.78 -3.72 5.59
C GLU A 250 -26.20 -3.15 5.72
N ALA A 251 -26.33 -1.84 5.95
CA ALA A 251 -27.63 -1.16 6.06
C ALA A 251 -28.46 -1.14 4.75
N GLY A 252 -27.85 -1.46 3.61
CA GLY A 252 -28.52 -1.46 2.29
C GLY A 252 -29.16 -2.80 1.88
N SER A 253 -28.94 -3.89 2.64
CA SER A 253 -29.52 -5.21 2.31
C SER A 253 -30.82 -5.55 3.04
N GLU A 254 -31.30 -4.67 3.93
CA GLU A 254 -32.57 -4.83 4.65
C GLU A 254 -33.69 -3.87 4.17
N ALA A 255 -33.52 -3.21 3.03
CA ALA A 255 -34.51 -2.29 2.45
C ALA A 255 -35.14 -2.84 1.16
#